data_AF-A0A2S0U5U1-F1
#
_entry.id   AF-A0A2S0U5U1-F1
#
_cell.length_a   1.000
_cell.length_b   1.000
_cell.length_c   1.000
_cell.angle_alpha   90.00
_cell.angle_beta   90.00
_cell.angle_gamma   90.00
#
_symmetry.space_group_name_H-M   'P 1'
#
loop_
_entity.id
_entity.type
_entity.pdbx_description
1 polymer ?
#
loop_
_entity_poly.entity_id
_entity_poly.type
_entity_poly.pdbx_seq_one_letter_code
_entity_poly.pdbx_strand_id
1 'polypeptide(L)'
;MKHKHNLVMLMISILLLAAPLQALASDLPLNTEVNDEKEKEPERMIVTEDAYGFKISYDKNSMYGTTDAKMRPSRGPYDELGNEYALLTLSISYQLIGADVPTQFKEVESILRQRIKPKVVDAMMKYAKAKTTREQELKDKTFDDGVYQIFVGSQPYGDLSFMICKKTVPTKITKEDVYGFKISYDKSSRYSKNHLTIMKGPFGENSTTNLNNRLFIIGIAYEHYDKNISAQYAETAAILKQRMDANTVNAIIKQAKVVTKNSEEGGATAPKLFKTKYYQIQVANGPAGGVEVTVCKNS
;
A
#
# COMPACT_ATOMS: atom_id res chain seq x y z
N MET A 1 45.82 -10.15 1.59
CA MET A 1 45.42 -10.36 0.18
C MET A 1 44.14 -9.58 -0.08
N LYS A 2 44.23 -8.55 -0.91
CA LYS A 2 43.13 -7.65 -1.29
C LYS A 2 42.58 -8.13 -2.64
N HIS A 3 41.34 -8.59 -2.71
CA HIS A 3 40.66 -8.80 -3.98
C HIS A 3 39.72 -7.63 -4.28
N LYS A 4 40.22 -6.72 -5.12
CA LYS A 4 39.41 -5.74 -5.86
C LYS A 4 38.54 -6.51 -6.85
N HIS A 5 37.23 -6.39 -6.74
CA HIS A 5 36.31 -6.75 -7.82
C HIS A 5 36.12 -5.52 -8.71
N ASN A 6 36.51 -5.67 -9.97
CA ASN A 6 36.25 -4.71 -11.04
C ASN A 6 34.77 -4.79 -11.41
N LEU A 7 34.03 -3.69 -11.21
CA LEU A 7 32.72 -3.48 -11.79
C LEU A 7 32.93 -2.75 -13.13
N VAL A 8 32.82 -3.50 -14.23
CA VAL A 8 32.78 -2.95 -15.58
C VAL A 8 31.38 -2.34 -15.77
N MET A 9 31.30 -1.02 -15.71
CA MET A 9 30.11 -0.26 -16.12
C MET A 9 30.06 -0.24 -17.65
N LEU A 10 29.08 -0.94 -18.22
CA LEU A 10 28.73 -0.83 -19.63
C LEU A 10 27.93 0.46 -19.83
N MET A 11 28.61 1.55 -20.23
CA MET A 11 27.94 2.75 -20.71
C MET A 11 27.45 2.52 -22.15
N ILE A 12 26.13 2.40 -22.32
CA ILE A 12 25.49 2.52 -23.62
C ILE A 12 25.38 4.02 -23.93
N SER A 13 26.33 4.50 -24.73
CA SER A 13 26.29 5.84 -25.32
C SER A 13 25.20 5.89 -26.39
N ILE A 14 24.06 6.47 -26.07
CA ILE A 14 23.09 6.91 -27.08
C ILE A 14 23.60 8.27 -27.61
N LEU A 15 24.21 8.23 -28.79
CA LEU A 15 24.47 9.39 -29.63
C LEU A 15 23.11 9.97 -30.07
N LEU A 16 22.63 11.02 -29.41
CA LEU A 16 21.60 11.87 -29.99
C LEU A 16 22.27 12.82 -31.00
N LEU A 17 22.02 12.57 -32.29
CA LEU A 17 22.26 13.52 -33.35
C LEU A 17 21.40 14.76 -33.12
N ALA A 18 22.03 15.88 -32.77
CA ALA A 18 21.41 17.19 -32.78
C ALA A 18 21.23 17.62 -34.24
N ALA A 19 20.01 17.53 -34.76
CA ALA A 19 19.62 18.28 -35.95
C ALA A 19 19.30 19.72 -35.55
N PRO A 20 19.73 20.74 -36.32
CA PRO A 20 19.35 22.12 -36.06
C PRO A 20 17.86 22.33 -36.36
N LEU A 21 17.08 22.58 -35.30
CA LEU A 21 15.68 22.99 -35.39
C LEU A 21 15.64 24.48 -35.76
N GLN A 22 15.64 24.79 -37.05
CA GLN A 22 15.37 26.15 -37.54
C GLN A 22 14.37 26.10 -38.70
N ALA A 23 13.34 26.95 -38.54
CA ALA A 23 12.38 27.40 -39.53
C ALA A 23 11.28 26.41 -39.98
N LEU A 24 10.25 26.28 -39.13
CA LEU A 24 8.85 26.20 -39.56
C LEU A 24 8.05 27.24 -38.77
N ALA A 25 8.32 28.50 -39.07
CA ALA A 25 7.42 29.61 -38.80
C ALA A 25 6.63 29.83 -40.09
N SER A 26 5.43 29.28 -40.16
CA SER A 26 4.46 29.60 -41.20
C SER A 26 3.06 29.47 -40.61
N ASP A 27 2.51 30.63 -40.24
CA ASP A 27 1.11 31.01 -40.41
C ASP A 27 0.04 30.02 -39.92
N LEU A 28 0.01 29.78 -38.62
CA LEU A 28 -1.25 29.45 -37.96
C LEU A 28 -1.89 30.75 -37.46
N PRO A 29 -3.13 31.09 -37.87
CA PRO A 29 -3.81 32.26 -37.33
C PRO A 29 -4.03 32.04 -35.83
N LEU A 30 -3.43 32.91 -35.02
CA LEU A 30 -3.64 32.99 -33.58
C LEU A 30 -5.04 33.57 -33.34
N ASN A 31 -6.09 32.75 -33.54
CA ASN A 31 -7.44 33.13 -33.18
C ASN A 31 -7.65 32.83 -31.69
N THR A 32 -7.04 33.67 -30.84
CA THR A 32 -7.29 33.69 -29.40
C THR A 32 -8.55 34.50 -29.13
N GLU A 33 -9.71 33.92 -29.44
CA GLU A 33 -10.88 34.19 -28.58
C GLU A 33 -10.58 33.51 -27.25
N VAL A 34 -9.94 34.27 -26.34
CA VAL A 34 -9.90 33.91 -24.92
C VAL A 34 -11.34 34.05 -24.45
N ASN A 35 -12.08 32.96 -24.54
CA ASN A 35 -13.35 32.82 -23.88
C ASN A 35 -13.04 32.87 -22.39
N ASP A 36 -13.19 34.06 -21.80
CA ASP A 36 -13.09 34.37 -20.38
C ASP A 36 -14.29 33.76 -19.62
N GLU A 37 -14.62 32.50 -19.94
CA GLU A 37 -15.51 31.68 -19.13
C GLU A 37 -14.75 31.45 -17.83
N LYS A 38 -14.97 32.35 -16.86
CA LYS A 38 -14.61 32.14 -15.45
C LYS A 38 -15.03 30.73 -15.08
N GLU A 39 -14.06 29.84 -15.05
CA GLU A 39 -14.24 28.45 -14.67
C GLU A 39 -14.87 28.48 -13.28
N LYS A 40 -16.16 28.17 -13.21
CA LYS A 40 -16.93 28.30 -12.00
C LYS A 40 -16.33 27.28 -11.04
N GLU A 41 -15.71 27.76 -9.96
CA GLU A 41 -15.10 26.86 -8.98
C GLU A 41 -16.12 25.80 -8.57
N PRO A 42 -15.74 24.51 -8.60
CA PRO A 42 -16.66 23.44 -8.27
C PRO A 42 -17.23 23.69 -6.87
N GLU A 43 -18.54 23.49 -6.70
CA GLU A 43 -19.18 23.63 -5.40
C GLU A 43 -18.47 22.76 -4.37
N ARG A 44 -18.11 23.37 -3.24
CA ARG A 44 -17.40 22.68 -2.16
C ARG A 44 -18.29 21.60 -1.55
N MET A 45 -17.74 20.40 -1.37
CA MET A 45 -18.46 19.28 -0.73
C MET A 45 -17.70 18.85 0.51
N ILE A 46 -18.02 19.47 1.65
CA ILE A 46 -17.45 19.07 2.94
C ILE A 46 -18.08 17.75 3.37
N VAL A 47 -17.23 16.75 3.60
CA VAL A 47 -17.61 15.47 4.17
C VAL A 47 -16.96 15.31 5.53
N THR A 48 -17.69 14.75 6.49
CA THR A 48 -17.14 14.28 7.76
C THR A 48 -17.16 12.77 7.74
N GLU A 49 -16.00 12.15 7.93
CA GLU A 49 -15.88 10.70 8.07
C GLU A 49 -15.36 10.31 9.45
N ASP A 50 -15.70 9.08 9.87
CA ASP A 50 -15.09 8.41 11.01
C ASP A 50 -14.07 7.38 10.48
N ALA A 51 -12.79 7.69 10.64
CA ALA A 51 -11.67 6.80 10.34
C ALA A 51 -11.16 6.19 11.65
N TYR A 52 -11.70 5.04 12.04
CA TYR A 52 -11.27 4.27 13.23
C TYR A 52 -11.36 5.04 14.56
N GLY A 53 -12.41 5.86 14.71
CA GLY A 53 -12.66 6.73 15.86
C GLY A 53 -12.06 8.12 15.71
N PHE A 54 -11.33 8.41 14.63
CA PHE A 54 -10.89 9.76 14.28
C PHE A 54 -11.94 10.40 13.36
N LYS A 55 -12.61 11.44 13.86
CA LYS A 55 -13.54 12.26 13.09
C LYS A 55 -12.76 13.32 12.32
N ILE A 56 -12.88 13.30 11.00
CA ILE A 56 -12.13 14.16 10.08
C ILE A 56 -13.12 14.82 9.14
N SER A 57 -12.99 16.13 8.93
CA SER A 57 -13.78 16.87 7.95
C SER A 57 -12.88 17.44 6.86
N TYR A 58 -13.20 17.21 5.59
CA TYR A 58 -12.42 17.68 4.45
C TYR A 58 -13.31 17.91 3.23
N ASP A 59 -12.81 18.67 2.26
CA ASP A 59 -13.49 18.93 1.00
C ASP A 59 -13.23 17.77 0.03
N LYS A 60 -14.27 16.97 -0.25
CA LYS A 60 -14.16 15.81 -1.13
C LYS A 60 -13.93 16.19 -2.60
N ASN A 61 -14.34 17.38 -3.00
CA ASN A 61 -14.16 17.88 -4.37
C ASN A 61 -12.78 18.52 -4.58
N SER A 62 -12.02 18.72 -3.51
CA SER A 62 -10.60 19.05 -3.61
C SER A 62 -9.86 17.90 -4.31
N MET A 63 -8.97 18.24 -5.26
CA MET A 63 -8.12 17.28 -5.98
C MET A 63 -7.36 16.30 -5.05
N TYR A 64 -7.13 16.70 -3.79
CA TYR A 64 -6.43 15.89 -2.80
C TYR A 64 -7.25 15.61 -1.52
N GLY A 65 -8.55 15.88 -1.51
CA GLY A 65 -9.38 15.70 -0.31
C GLY A 65 -8.89 16.54 0.88
N THR A 66 -8.64 17.84 0.66
CA THR A 66 -8.01 18.72 1.67
C THR A 66 -9.01 19.42 2.59
N THR A 67 -8.55 19.83 3.77
CA THR A 67 -9.28 20.80 4.61
C THR A 67 -9.18 22.22 4.05
N ASP A 68 -9.91 23.17 4.64
CA ASP A 68 -9.82 24.60 4.31
C ASP A 68 -8.37 25.11 4.44
N ALA A 69 -7.65 24.67 5.48
CA ALA A 69 -6.25 25.01 5.70
C ALA A 69 -5.26 24.27 4.79
N LYS A 70 -5.75 23.39 3.90
CA LYS A 70 -4.99 22.51 3.00
C LYS A 70 -4.25 21.36 3.68
N MET A 71 -4.67 20.94 4.87
CA MET A 71 -4.22 19.68 5.48
C MET A 71 -4.81 18.50 4.70
N ARG A 72 -4.02 17.44 4.51
CA ARG A 72 -4.44 16.24 3.76
C ARG A 72 -4.61 15.04 4.67
N PRO A 73 -5.85 14.67 5.03
CA PRO A 73 -6.11 13.35 5.60
C PRO A 73 -6.14 12.28 4.52
N SER A 74 -5.61 11.10 4.83
CA SER A 74 -5.70 9.93 3.95
C SER A 74 -5.85 8.67 4.78
N ARG A 75 -6.84 7.82 4.47
CA ARG A 75 -6.87 6.45 4.99
C ARG A 75 -5.66 5.71 4.44
N GLY A 76 -4.90 5.07 5.32
CA GLY A 76 -3.88 4.13 4.88
C GLY A 76 -4.52 2.77 4.59
N PRO A 77 -3.76 1.81 4.04
CA PRO A 77 -4.30 0.55 3.56
C PRO A 77 -4.54 -0.45 4.70
N TYR A 78 -4.90 0.02 5.90
CA TYR A 78 -5.08 -0.82 7.10
C TYR A 78 -6.26 -1.79 6.96
N ASP A 79 -7.36 -1.39 6.29
CA ASP A 79 -8.51 -2.27 6.09
C ASP A 79 -8.15 -3.46 5.18
N GLU A 80 -7.34 -3.22 4.14
CA GLU A 80 -6.91 -4.27 3.21
C GLU A 80 -5.69 -5.05 3.73
N LEU A 81 -4.75 -4.32 4.36
CA LEU A 81 -3.41 -4.82 4.65
C LEU A 81 -3.14 -5.16 6.11
N GLY A 82 -4.00 -4.74 7.03
CA GLY A 82 -3.95 -5.09 8.43
C GLY A 82 -3.09 -4.15 9.28
N ASN A 83 -2.82 -4.57 10.52
CA ASN A 83 -2.28 -3.73 11.58
C ASN A 83 -0.83 -3.25 11.42
N GLU A 84 -0.06 -3.81 10.50
CA GLU A 84 1.29 -3.36 10.18
C GLU A 84 1.29 -2.08 9.33
N TYR A 85 0.13 -1.73 8.75
CA TYR A 85 -0.04 -0.59 7.88
C TYR A 85 -0.68 0.60 8.58
N ALA A 86 -0.47 1.78 8.02
CA ALA A 86 -1.08 3.01 8.51
C ALA A 86 -2.61 2.91 8.46
N LEU A 87 -3.27 3.26 9.55
CA LEU A 87 -4.73 3.40 9.58
C LEU A 87 -5.15 4.77 9.02
N LEU A 88 -4.35 5.79 9.32
CA LEU A 88 -4.61 7.17 8.96
C LEU A 88 -3.27 7.88 8.83
N THR A 89 -3.12 8.67 7.78
CA THR A 89 -2.04 9.65 7.68
C THR A 89 -2.62 11.04 7.58
N LEU A 90 -2.07 11.96 8.37
CA LEU A 90 -2.39 13.38 8.34
C LEU A 90 -1.15 14.12 7.83
N SER A 91 -1.28 14.86 6.74
CA SER A 91 -0.16 15.56 6.14
C SER A 91 -0.36 17.08 6.21
N ILE A 92 0.62 17.76 6.80
CA ILE A 92 0.72 19.21 6.78
C ILE A 92 1.49 19.61 5.52
N SER A 93 0.83 20.30 4.60
CA SER A 93 1.43 20.74 3.36
C SER A 93 1.99 22.14 3.45
N TYR A 94 3.24 22.28 2.99
CA TYR A 94 3.91 23.56 2.82
C TYR A 94 3.90 24.02 1.35
N GLN A 95 3.39 23.20 0.43
CA GLN A 95 3.49 23.45 -1.01
C GLN A 95 2.17 23.88 -1.66
N LEU A 96 1.03 23.52 -1.05
CA LEU A 96 -0.26 23.82 -1.64
C LEU A 96 -0.55 25.33 -1.60
N ILE A 97 -1.05 25.86 -2.71
CA ILE A 97 -1.49 27.26 -2.79
C ILE A 97 -2.62 27.47 -1.76
N GLY A 98 -2.48 28.53 -0.95
CA GLY A 98 -3.42 28.84 0.12
C GLY A 98 -3.26 28.00 1.39
N ALA A 99 -2.17 27.24 1.54
CA ALA A 99 -1.89 26.48 2.75
C ALA A 99 -1.68 27.39 3.98
N ASP A 100 -2.52 27.20 5.01
CA ASP A 100 -2.37 27.85 6.32
C ASP A 100 -1.73 26.86 7.31
N VAL A 101 -0.41 26.76 7.26
CA VAL A 101 0.36 25.81 8.09
C VAL A 101 0.04 25.91 9.59
N PRO A 102 -0.02 27.12 10.22
CA PRO A 102 -0.48 27.26 11.60
C PRO A 102 -1.85 26.62 11.89
N THR A 103 -2.82 26.78 11.01
CA THR A 103 -4.15 26.18 11.18
C THR A 103 -4.12 24.67 10.94
N GLN A 104 -3.36 24.18 9.96
CA GLN A 104 -3.17 22.74 9.74
C GLN A 104 -2.61 22.05 10.99
N PHE A 105 -1.65 22.67 11.69
CA PHE A 105 -1.15 22.13 12.97
C PHE A 105 -2.26 22.01 14.02
N LYS A 106 -3.17 22.99 14.12
CA LYS A 106 -4.31 22.93 15.06
C LYS A 106 -5.30 21.83 14.68
N GLU A 107 -5.58 21.66 13.39
CA GLU A 107 -6.44 20.59 12.88
C GLU A 107 -5.86 19.21 13.20
N VAL A 108 -4.58 18.99 12.90
CA VAL A 108 -3.88 17.74 13.22
C VAL A 108 -3.90 17.49 14.73
N GLU A 109 -3.56 18.48 15.55
CA GLU A 109 -3.61 18.36 17.01
C GLU A 109 -5.00 17.96 17.51
N SER A 110 -6.04 18.63 17.01
CA SER A 110 -7.43 18.35 17.35
C SER A 110 -7.83 16.91 17.01
N ILE A 111 -7.48 16.43 15.81
CA ILE A 111 -7.75 15.05 15.37
C ILE A 111 -7.02 14.04 16.26
N LEU A 112 -5.71 14.23 16.48
CA LEU A 112 -4.89 13.31 17.27
C LEU A 112 -5.43 13.19 18.72
N ARG A 113 -5.85 14.30 19.34
CA ARG A 113 -6.39 14.33 20.71
C ARG A 113 -7.69 13.54 20.89
N GLN A 114 -8.41 13.20 19.82
CA GLN A 114 -9.64 12.41 19.91
C GLN A 114 -9.37 10.98 20.41
N ARG A 115 -8.20 10.41 20.10
CA ARG A 115 -7.87 9.00 20.36
C ARG A 115 -6.50 8.76 20.98
N ILE A 116 -5.57 9.70 20.86
CA ILE A 116 -4.19 9.55 21.34
C ILE A 116 -4.02 10.26 22.68
N LYS A 117 -3.26 9.64 23.59
CA LYS A 117 -3.00 10.21 24.92
C LYS A 117 -2.46 11.64 24.83
N PRO A 118 -3.04 12.62 25.57
CA PRO A 118 -2.66 14.03 25.47
C PRO A 118 -1.15 14.30 25.57
N LYS A 119 -0.46 13.66 26.53
CA LYS A 119 0.99 13.83 26.71
C LYS A 119 1.81 13.41 25.48
N VAL A 120 1.34 12.40 24.74
CA VAL A 120 2.00 11.92 23.52
C VAL A 120 1.74 12.91 22.39
N VAL A 121 0.51 13.43 22.27
CA VAL A 121 0.18 14.50 21.32
C VAL A 121 1.05 15.73 21.58
N ASP A 122 1.17 16.20 22.82
CA ASP A 122 2.00 17.36 23.15
C ASP A 122 3.45 17.18 22.70
N ALA A 123 4.02 15.99 22.95
CA ALA A 123 5.38 15.66 22.55
C ALA A 123 5.53 15.59 21.02
N MET A 124 4.55 15.01 20.31
CA MET A 124 4.51 14.96 18.85
C MET A 124 4.43 16.35 18.24
N MET A 125 3.49 17.19 18.70
CA MET A 125 3.30 18.53 18.17
C MET A 125 4.53 19.41 18.42
N LYS A 126 5.16 19.28 19.60
CA LYS A 126 6.42 19.97 19.89
C LYS A 126 7.54 19.55 18.92
N TYR A 127 7.64 18.26 18.62
CA TYR A 127 8.63 17.73 17.69
C TYR A 127 8.37 18.20 16.25
N ALA A 128 7.13 18.06 15.79
CA ALA A 128 6.67 18.42 14.46
C ALA A 128 6.92 19.92 14.15
N LYS A 129 6.68 20.79 15.13
CA LYS A 129 6.91 22.24 15.03
C LYS A 129 8.39 22.64 14.91
N ALA A 130 9.33 21.71 15.03
CA ALA A 130 10.74 21.97 14.74
C ALA A 130 10.98 22.22 13.23
N LYS A 131 10.10 21.72 12.35
CA LYS A 131 10.10 22.06 10.93
C LYS A 131 9.32 23.35 10.71
N THR A 132 10.04 24.43 10.47
CA THR A 132 9.46 25.77 10.28
C THR A 132 9.34 26.14 8.80
N THR A 133 10.14 25.54 7.91
CA THR A 133 10.09 25.78 6.47
C THR A 133 10.03 24.49 5.66
N ARG A 134 9.65 24.61 4.38
CA ARG A 134 9.52 23.46 3.49
C ARG A 134 10.88 22.81 3.19
N GLU A 135 11.94 23.59 3.09
CA GLU A 135 13.31 23.14 2.75
C GLU A 135 13.91 22.22 3.81
N GLN A 136 13.50 22.39 5.07
CA GLN A 136 14.04 21.63 6.20
C GLN A 136 13.61 20.16 6.18
N GLU A 137 14.53 19.27 6.49
CA GLU A 137 14.19 17.89 6.83
C GLU A 137 13.76 17.79 8.30
N LEU A 138 12.77 16.94 8.58
CA LEU A 138 12.49 16.44 9.91
C LEU A 138 12.68 14.92 9.88
N LYS A 139 13.73 14.43 10.52
CA LYS A 139 14.00 12.98 10.60
C LYS A 139 12.78 12.23 11.12
N ASP A 140 12.61 10.99 10.69
CA ASP A 140 11.52 10.17 11.20
C ASP A 140 11.71 9.90 12.69
N LYS A 141 10.64 10.12 13.46
CA LYS A 141 10.57 9.78 14.88
C LYS A 141 9.28 9.07 15.19
N THR A 142 9.40 7.99 15.95
CA THR A 142 8.27 7.19 16.41
C THR A 142 7.82 7.62 17.81
N PHE A 143 6.51 7.71 17.99
CA PHE A 143 5.83 7.96 19.25
C PHE A 143 4.88 6.80 19.55
N ASP A 144 4.74 6.44 20.82
CA ASP A 144 3.95 5.29 21.26
C ASP A 144 3.05 5.73 22.41
N ASP A 145 1.75 5.50 22.28
CA ASP A 145 0.77 5.79 23.34
C ASP A 145 0.22 4.53 24.04
N GLY A 146 0.72 3.35 23.66
CA GLY A 146 0.29 2.04 24.12
C GLY A 146 -0.79 1.40 23.25
N VAL A 147 -1.52 2.16 22.44
CA VAL A 147 -2.58 1.70 21.51
C VAL A 147 -2.17 1.93 20.07
N TYR A 148 -1.50 3.04 19.80
CA TYR A 148 -1.05 3.50 18.51
C TYR A 148 0.46 3.72 18.51
N GLN A 149 1.07 3.44 17.37
CA GLN A 149 2.43 3.83 17.04
C GLN A 149 2.34 4.90 15.94
N ILE A 150 2.95 6.07 16.17
CA ILE A 150 2.84 7.21 15.27
C ILE A 150 4.23 7.57 14.77
N PHE A 151 4.41 7.58 13.45
CA PHE A 151 5.63 8.03 12.80
C PHE A 151 5.43 9.47 12.35
N VAL A 152 6.33 10.35 12.78
CA VAL A 152 6.32 11.77 12.42
C VAL A 152 7.63 12.11 11.74
N GLY A 153 7.54 12.66 10.53
CA GLY A 153 8.73 12.98 9.74
C GLY A 153 8.41 13.72 8.45
N SER A 154 9.46 14.23 7.80
CA SER A 154 9.37 15.00 6.58
C SER A 154 10.72 15.04 5.86
N GLN A 155 10.71 14.75 4.57
CA GLN A 155 11.89 14.96 3.71
C GLN A 155 12.04 16.46 3.36
N PRO A 156 13.23 16.91 2.88
CA PRO A 156 13.38 18.25 2.32
C PRO A 156 12.34 18.52 1.24
N TYR A 157 11.72 19.69 1.30
CA TYR A 157 10.59 20.10 0.45
C TYR A 157 9.33 19.24 0.60
N GLY A 158 9.34 18.13 1.33
CA GLY A 158 8.17 17.29 1.52
C GLY A 158 7.16 17.88 2.49
N ASP A 159 5.96 17.30 2.47
CA ASP A 159 4.96 17.50 3.51
C ASP A 159 5.46 16.90 4.84
N LEU A 160 4.93 17.42 5.94
CA LEU A 160 5.12 16.82 7.26
C LEU A 160 4.02 15.81 7.50
N SER A 161 4.39 14.54 7.65
CA SER A 161 3.45 13.43 7.77
C SER A 161 3.35 12.94 9.20
N PHE A 162 2.13 12.66 9.64
CA PHE A 162 1.80 11.92 10.86
C PHE A 162 1.16 10.61 10.42
N MET A 163 1.95 9.54 10.34
CA MET A 163 1.47 8.21 10.00
C MET A 163 1.08 7.46 11.26
N ILE A 164 -0.21 7.21 11.43
CA ILE A 164 -0.78 6.56 12.61
C ILE A 164 -0.97 5.08 12.27
N CYS A 165 -0.31 4.21 13.00
CA CYS A 165 -0.46 2.75 12.91
C CYS A 165 -1.07 2.24 14.22
N LYS A 166 -1.87 1.18 14.14
CA LYS A 166 -2.32 0.50 15.36
C LYS A 166 -1.12 -0.26 15.91
N LYS A 167 -0.83 -0.09 17.20
CA LYS A 167 0.29 -0.81 17.82
C LYS A 167 0.07 -2.31 17.64
N THR A 168 1.03 -2.97 17.01
CA THR A 168 1.00 -4.41 16.78
C THR A 168 1.04 -5.09 18.15
N VAL A 169 -0.07 -5.73 18.51
CA VAL A 169 -0.10 -6.67 19.64
C VAL A 169 0.68 -7.91 19.19
N PRO A 170 1.46 -8.58 20.06
CA PRO A 170 2.17 -9.80 19.69
C PRO A 170 1.25 -10.76 18.93
N THR A 171 1.76 -11.26 17.82
CA THR A 171 1.02 -12.04 16.84
C THR A 171 0.25 -13.17 17.52
N LYS A 172 -1.08 -13.07 17.57
CA LYS A 172 -1.90 -14.11 18.18
C LYS A 172 -2.33 -15.07 17.08
N ILE A 173 -1.45 -16.02 16.77
CA ILE A 173 -1.76 -17.09 15.81
C ILE A 173 -2.93 -17.91 16.36
N THR A 174 -4.05 -17.87 15.64
CA THR A 174 -5.22 -18.69 15.93
C THR A 174 -5.42 -19.72 14.82
N LYS A 175 -5.95 -20.89 15.18
CA LYS A 175 -6.33 -21.91 14.21
C LYS A 175 -7.81 -21.76 13.87
N GLU A 176 -8.13 -21.52 12.61
CA GLU A 176 -9.51 -21.39 12.11
C GLU A 176 -9.77 -22.45 11.03
N ASP A 177 -11.02 -22.88 10.92
CA ASP A 177 -11.54 -23.58 9.74
C ASP A 177 -12.03 -22.55 8.71
N VAL A 178 -11.26 -22.37 7.64
CA VAL A 178 -11.57 -21.49 6.52
C VAL A 178 -12.06 -22.36 5.37
N TYR A 179 -13.39 -22.50 5.24
CA TYR A 179 -14.04 -23.30 4.19
C TYR A 179 -13.55 -24.75 4.09
N GLY A 180 -13.32 -25.39 5.25
CA GLY A 180 -12.82 -26.74 5.36
C GLY A 180 -11.29 -26.84 5.46
N PHE A 181 -10.56 -25.73 5.38
CA PHE A 181 -9.10 -25.70 5.55
C PHE A 181 -8.75 -25.20 6.94
N LYS A 182 -8.01 -26.00 7.71
CA LYS A 182 -7.48 -25.60 9.02
C LYS A 182 -6.24 -24.72 8.80
N ILE A 183 -6.39 -23.41 8.93
CA ILE A 183 -5.32 -22.42 8.72
C ILE A 183 -4.94 -21.80 10.06
N SER A 184 -3.63 -21.61 10.29
CA SER A 184 -3.11 -20.97 11.51
C SER A 184 -2.53 -19.60 11.17
N TYR A 185 -3.23 -18.54 11.52
CA TYR A 185 -2.83 -17.17 11.20
C TYR A 185 -3.34 -16.18 12.25
N ASP A 186 -2.73 -15.01 12.29
CA ASP A 186 -3.21 -13.88 13.07
C ASP A 186 -4.27 -13.15 12.25
N LYS A 187 -5.51 -13.14 12.74
CA LYS A 187 -6.62 -12.51 12.03
C LYS A 187 -6.50 -10.99 11.94
N SER A 188 -5.75 -10.38 12.86
CA SER A 188 -5.56 -8.92 12.90
C SER A 188 -4.49 -8.41 11.94
N SER A 189 -3.55 -9.29 11.56
CA SER A 189 -2.49 -8.99 10.60
C SER A 189 -2.57 -9.81 9.32
N ARG A 190 -3.54 -10.73 9.19
CA ARG A 190 -3.71 -11.71 8.10
C ARG A 190 -2.48 -12.59 7.80
N TYR A 191 -1.43 -12.56 8.64
CA TYR A 191 -0.21 -13.34 8.43
C TYR A 191 -0.21 -14.64 9.22
N SER A 192 0.34 -15.69 8.62
CA SER A 192 0.78 -16.88 9.37
C SER A 192 2.07 -16.62 10.14
N LYS A 193 2.52 -17.60 10.92
CA LYS A 193 3.82 -17.57 11.59
C LYS A 193 5.02 -17.45 10.63
N ASN A 194 4.84 -17.80 9.35
CA ASN A 194 5.86 -17.69 8.32
C ASN A 194 5.61 -16.49 7.39
N HIS A 195 4.78 -15.51 7.82
CA HIS A 195 4.37 -14.36 7.01
C HIS A 195 3.66 -14.71 5.70
N LEU A 196 2.97 -15.85 5.67
CA LEU A 196 2.06 -16.18 4.57
C LEU A 196 0.82 -15.27 4.68
N THR A 197 0.47 -14.55 3.62
CA THR A 197 -0.73 -13.69 3.61
C THR A 197 -1.98 -14.55 3.39
N ILE A 198 -2.98 -14.45 4.27
CA ILE A 198 -4.24 -15.19 4.16
C ILE A 198 -5.40 -14.20 4.06
N MET A 199 -6.01 -14.10 2.89
CA MET A 199 -7.20 -13.25 2.69
C MET A 199 -8.43 -14.14 2.51
N LYS A 200 -9.45 -13.94 3.35
CA LYS A 200 -10.70 -14.70 3.30
C LYS A 200 -11.71 -13.97 2.41
N GLY A 201 -12.41 -14.70 1.54
CA GLY A 201 -13.51 -14.16 0.76
C GLY A 201 -14.79 -13.94 1.58
N PRO A 202 -15.88 -13.45 0.95
CA PRO A 202 -16.04 -13.29 -0.49
C PRO A 202 -15.27 -12.08 -1.03
N PHE A 203 -14.73 -12.24 -2.24
CA PHE A 203 -14.10 -11.15 -2.98
C PHE A 203 -15.11 -10.61 -3.98
N GLY A 204 -15.24 -9.28 -4.07
CA GLY A 204 -16.23 -8.64 -4.95
C GLY A 204 -16.12 -9.06 -6.42
N GLU A 205 -17.22 -8.91 -7.15
CA GLU A 205 -17.38 -9.29 -8.57
C GLU A 205 -16.40 -8.57 -9.51
N ASN A 206 -15.81 -7.46 -9.07
CA ASN A 206 -14.88 -6.64 -9.87
C ASN A 206 -13.46 -7.18 -9.96
N SER A 207 -13.17 -8.43 -9.60
CA SER A 207 -11.83 -8.96 -9.84
C SER A 207 -11.67 -9.31 -11.31
N THR A 208 -10.56 -8.88 -11.90
CA THR A 208 -10.11 -9.24 -13.25
C THR A 208 -9.92 -10.76 -13.46
N THR A 209 -9.95 -11.55 -12.40
CA THR A 209 -9.99 -13.01 -12.48
C THR A 209 -11.44 -13.48 -12.64
N ASN A 210 -11.77 -14.19 -13.73
CA ASN A 210 -13.06 -14.86 -13.96
C ASN A 210 -13.32 -16.04 -12.99
N LEU A 211 -12.82 -15.95 -11.76
CA LEU A 211 -12.95 -16.96 -10.72
C LEU A 211 -14.15 -16.60 -9.85
N ASN A 212 -15.30 -17.16 -10.24
CA ASN A 212 -16.47 -17.21 -9.35
C ASN A 212 -16.18 -18.15 -8.17
N ASN A 213 -16.87 -17.95 -7.04
CA ASN A 213 -16.78 -18.81 -5.85
C ASN A 213 -15.38 -18.86 -5.18
N ARG A 214 -14.64 -17.74 -5.21
CA ARG A 214 -13.37 -17.61 -4.46
C ARG A 214 -13.62 -17.75 -2.96
N LEU A 215 -12.96 -18.73 -2.35
CA LEU A 215 -13.04 -19.01 -0.93
C LEU A 215 -12.04 -18.16 -0.15
N PHE A 216 -10.75 -18.24 -0.53
CA PHE A 216 -9.67 -17.49 0.08
C PHE A 216 -8.46 -17.45 -0.85
N ILE A 217 -7.53 -16.53 -0.53
CA ILE A 217 -6.27 -16.33 -1.23
C ILE A 217 -5.13 -16.60 -0.24
N ILE A 218 -4.11 -17.30 -0.73
CA ILE A 218 -2.82 -17.45 -0.07
C ILE A 218 -1.80 -16.61 -0.87
N GLY A 219 -1.21 -15.62 -0.23
CA GLY A 219 -0.12 -14.80 -0.79
C GLY A 219 1.24 -15.28 -0.31
N ILE A 220 2.12 -15.64 -1.24
CA ILE A 220 3.54 -15.98 -0.99
C ILE A 220 4.40 -14.82 -1.44
N ALA A 221 5.27 -14.30 -0.58
CA ALA A 221 6.06 -13.08 -0.84
C ALA A 221 5.20 -11.90 -1.31
N TYR A 222 3.97 -11.80 -0.79
CA TYR A 222 2.92 -10.92 -1.32
C TYR A 222 3.21 -9.42 -1.13
N GLU A 223 4.05 -9.06 -0.14
CA GLU A 223 4.28 -7.66 0.22
C GLU A 223 5.73 -7.24 0.22
N HIS A 224 6.66 -8.20 0.34
CA HIS A 224 8.07 -8.03 0.05
C HIS A 224 8.67 -9.42 -0.24
N TYR A 225 9.82 -9.45 -0.93
CA TYR A 225 10.66 -10.64 -1.00
C TYR A 225 11.14 -11.01 0.40
N ASP A 226 10.31 -11.79 1.08
CA ASP A 226 10.57 -12.26 2.43
C ASP A 226 11.67 -13.32 2.39
N LYS A 227 12.62 -13.20 3.33
CA LYS A 227 13.70 -14.16 3.55
C LYS A 227 13.16 -15.56 3.89
N ASN A 228 11.88 -15.69 4.23
CA ASN A 228 11.24 -16.95 4.61
C ASN A 228 10.39 -17.63 3.51
N ILE A 229 10.59 -17.28 2.23
CA ILE A 229 9.77 -17.81 1.12
C ILE A 229 9.70 -19.35 1.08
N SER A 230 10.79 -20.04 1.44
CA SER A 230 10.81 -21.51 1.50
C SER A 230 9.84 -22.09 2.53
N ALA A 231 9.69 -21.46 3.70
CA ALA A 231 8.72 -21.87 4.69
C ALA A 231 7.29 -21.53 4.26
N GLN A 232 7.09 -20.41 3.57
CA GLN A 232 5.79 -20.05 2.99
C GLN A 232 5.30 -21.09 1.97
N TYR A 233 6.20 -21.61 1.11
CA TYR A 233 5.87 -22.72 0.22
C TYR A 233 5.48 -24.00 0.99
N ALA A 234 6.26 -24.34 2.03
CA ALA A 234 5.99 -25.52 2.83
C ALA A 234 4.63 -25.42 3.57
N GLU A 235 4.32 -24.23 4.10
CA GLU A 235 3.05 -23.96 4.77
C GLU A 235 1.87 -23.98 3.79
N THR A 236 2.02 -23.34 2.62
CA THR A 236 1.02 -23.41 1.54
C THR A 236 0.73 -24.86 1.16
N ALA A 237 1.78 -25.68 0.98
CA ALA A 237 1.63 -27.09 0.68
C ALA A 237 0.89 -27.85 1.79
N ALA A 238 1.20 -27.56 3.06
CA ALA A 238 0.53 -28.18 4.20
C ALA A 238 -0.96 -27.81 4.29
N ILE A 239 -1.33 -26.56 3.96
CA ILE A 239 -2.73 -26.13 3.89
C ILE A 239 -3.47 -26.89 2.78
N LEU A 240 -2.93 -26.89 1.55
CA LEU A 240 -3.61 -27.50 0.39
C LEU A 240 -3.73 -29.03 0.51
N LYS A 241 -2.73 -29.72 1.08
CA LYS A 241 -2.75 -31.17 1.33
C LYS A 241 -3.90 -31.65 2.24
N GLN A 242 -4.57 -30.75 2.97
CA GLN A 242 -5.73 -31.11 3.77
C GLN A 242 -6.93 -31.55 2.92
N ARG A 243 -7.00 -31.08 1.66
CA ARG A 243 -8.15 -31.28 0.77
C ARG A 243 -7.78 -31.73 -0.66
N MET A 244 -6.49 -31.89 -0.95
CA MET A 244 -5.97 -32.18 -2.29
C MET A 244 -4.90 -33.28 -2.22
N ASP A 245 -4.79 -34.08 -3.27
CA ASP A 245 -3.75 -35.10 -3.37
C ASP A 245 -2.34 -34.49 -3.50
N ALA A 246 -1.33 -35.26 -3.14
CA ALA A 246 0.05 -34.79 -3.11
C ALA A 246 0.59 -34.38 -4.50
N ASN A 247 0.15 -35.02 -5.58
CA ASN A 247 0.64 -34.71 -6.92
C ASN A 247 0.12 -33.35 -7.38
N THR A 248 -1.17 -33.09 -7.16
CA THR A 248 -1.78 -31.79 -7.43
C THR A 248 -1.08 -30.68 -6.63
N VAL A 249 -0.86 -30.88 -5.32
CA VAL A 249 -0.20 -29.86 -4.49
C VAL A 249 1.24 -29.61 -4.94
N ASN A 250 2.01 -30.66 -5.26
CA ASN A 250 3.37 -30.49 -5.76
C ASN A 250 3.42 -29.70 -7.07
N ALA A 251 2.44 -29.90 -7.97
CA ALA A 251 2.33 -29.15 -9.22
C ALA A 251 1.99 -27.67 -8.98
N ILE A 252 1.10 -27.38 -8.01
CA ILE A 252 0.76 -26.01 -7.58
C ILE A 252 2.00 -25.31 -7.05
N ILE A 253 2.74 -25.93 -6.12
CA ILE A 253 3.96 -25.34 -5.53
C ILE A 253 5.07 -25.16 -6.58
N LYS A 254 5.22 -26.10 -7.51
CA LYS A 254 6.16 -25.96 -8.63
C LYS A 254 5.82 -24.72 -9.47
N GLN A 255 4.54 -24.50 -9.77
CA GLN A 255 4.10 -23.31 -10.50
C GLN A 255 4.35 -22.03 -9.70
N ALA A 256 4.07 -22.01 -8.39
CA ALA A 256 4.32 -20.85 -7.55
C ALA A 256 5.80 -20.43 -7.57
N LYS A 257 6.72 -21.40 -7.55
CA LYS A 257 8.16 -21.15 -7.71
C LYS A 257 8.52 -20.55 -9.07
N VAL A 258 7.87 -20.99 -10.15
CA VAL A 258 8.04 -20.39 -11.49
C VAL A 258 7.57 -18.93 -11.50
N VAL A 259 6.40 -18.65 -10.91
CA VAL A 259 5.88 -17.27 -10.82
C VAL A 259 6.85 -16.36 -10.06
N THR A 260 7.36 -16.82 -8.91
CA THR A 260 8.34 -16.04 -8.12
C THR A 260 9.59 -15.75 -8.94
N LYS A 261 10.22 -16.79 -9.51
CA LYS A 261 11.44 -16.62 -10.30
C LYS A 261 11.25 -15.61 -11.44
N ASN A 262 10.15 -15.72 -12.19
CA ASN A 262 9.88 -14.80 -13.28
C ASN A 262 9.64 -13.38 -12.76
N SER A 263 9.01 -13.21 -11.60
CA SER A 263 8.78 -11.89 -10.99
C SER A 263 10.09 -11.25 -10.52
N GLU A 264 11.05 -12.02 -10.03
CA GLU A 264 12.40 -11.55 -9.67
C GLU A 264 13.14 -11.00 -10.89
N GLU A 265 12.87 -11.57 -12.06
CA GLU A 265 13.43 -11.17 -13.36
C GLU A 265 12.61 -10.04 -14.02
N GLY A 266 11.58 -9.48 -13.34
CA GLY A 266 10.70 -8.44 -13.88
C GLY A 266 9.67 -8.93 -14.89
N GLY A 267 9.51 -10.25 -15.03
CA GLY A 267 8.59 -10.90 -15.96
C GLY A 267 7.22 -11.23 -15.36
N ALA A 268 6.21 -11.32 -16.23
CA ALA A 268 4.89 -11.83 -15.89
C ALA A 268 4.75 -13.32 -16.22
N THR A 269 4.01 -14.06 -15.41
CA THR A 269 3.67 -15.46 -15.65
C THR A 269 2.18 -15.59 -15.91
N ALA A 270 1.80 -16.23 -17.02
CA ALA A 270 0.40 -16.49 -17.30
C ALA A 270 -0.25 -17.28 -16.15
N PRO A 271 -1.44 -16.89 -15.67
CA PRO A 271 -2.15 -17.61 -14.62
C PRO A 271 -2.36 -19.08 -15.00
N LYS A 272 -2.10 -20.00 -14.07
CA LYS A 272 -2.29 -21.43 -14.29
C LYS A 272 -3.39 -21.98 -13.38
N LEU A 273 -4.31 -22.74 -13.97
CA LEU A 273 -5.42 -23.38 -13.26
C LEU A 273 -5.12 -24.85 -12.96
N PHE A 274 -5.47 -25.27 -11.76
CA PHE A 274 -5.43 -26.65 -11.29
C PHE A 274 -6.83 -27.01 -10.82
N LYS A 275 -7.39 -28.11 -11.35
CA LYS A 275 -8.74 -28.56 -11.00
C LYS A 275 -8.67 -29.87 -10.22
N THR A 276 -9.46 -29.95 -9.17
CA THR A 276 -9.72 -31.16 -8.41
C THR A 276 -11.20 -31.49 -8.47
N LYS A 277 -11.64 -32.56 -7.80
CA LYS A 277 -13.07 -32.90 -7.69
C LYS A 277 -13.90 -31.78 -7.06
N TYR A 278 -13.36 -31.06 -6.07
CA TYR A 278 -14.12 -30.11 -5.24
C TYR A 278 -13.67 -28.65 -5.38
N TYR A 279 -12.45 -28.42 -5.86
CA TYR A 279 -11.82 -27.11 -5.89
C TYR A 279 -11.14 -26.82 -7.22
N GLN A 280 -11.08 -25.53 -7.55
CA GLN A 280 -10.23 -24.96 -8.58
C GLN A 280 -9.22 -24.03 -7.91
N ILE A 281 -7.95 -24.16 -8.28
CA ILE A 281 -6.85 -23.37 -7.74
C ILE A 281 -6.19 -22.63 -8.88
N GLN A 282 -6.07 -21.31 -8.76
CA GLN A 282 -5.28 -20.50 -9.68
C GLN A 282 -3.97 -20.12 -9.00
N VAL A 283 -2.87 -20.19 -9.76
CA VAL A 283 -1.58 -19.63 -9.37
C VAL A 283 -1.21 -18.54 -10.36
N ALA A 284 -1.03 -17.32 -9.89
CA ALA A 284 -0.74 -16.14 -10.70
C ALA A 284 0.27 -15.21 -10.00
N ASN A 285 0.77 -14.20 -10.72
CA ASN A 285 1.51 -13.10 -10.10
C ASN A 285 0.61 -12.37 -9.10
N GLY A 286 1.13 -12.16 -7.89
CA GLY A 286 0.52 -11.29 -6.89
C GLY A 286 1.11 -9.87 -6.95
N PRO A 287 0.63 -8.97 -6.08
CA PRO A 287 1.22 -7.66 -5.85
C PRO A 287 2.70 -7.75 -5.47
N ALA A 288 3.44 -6.66 -5.73
CA ALA A 288 4.85 -6.51 -5.38
C ALA A 288 5.78 -7.63 -5.90
N GLY A 289 5.38 -8.38 -6.93
CA GLY A 289 6.16 -9.51 -7.46
C GLY A 289 6.00 -10.81 -6.68
N GLY A 290 5.04 -10.89 -5.75
CA GLY A 290 4.69 -12.11 -5.04
C GLY A 290 3.92 -13.12 -5.90
N VAL A 291 3.45 -14.18 -5.25
CA VAL A 291 2.57 -15.19 -5.85
C VAL A 291 1.22 -15.16 -5.16
N GLU A 292 0.17 -15.17 -5.98
CA GLU A 292 -1.20 -15.37 -5.53
C GLU A 292 -1.64 -16.80 -5.81
N VAL A 293 -2.05 -17.52 -4.76
CA VAL A 293 -2.67 -18.86 -4.85
C VAL A 293 -4.12 -18.74 -4.42
N THR A 294 -5.01 -18.69 -5.41
CA THR A 294 -6.45 -18.44 -5.22
C THR A 294 -7.22 -19.74 -5.21
N VAL A 295 -7.91 -20.03 -4.10
CA VAL A 295 -8.69 -21.26 -3.92
C VAL A 295 -10.17 -20.96 -4.13
N CYS A 296 -10.77 -21.67 -5.09
CA CYS A 296 -12.18 -21.55 -5.46
C CYS A 296 -12.90 -22.87 -5.23
N LYS A 297 -14.19 -22.82 -4.88
CA LYS A 297 -15.05 -24.00 -4.91
C LYS A 297 -15.49 -24.26 -6.36
N ASN A 298 -15.46 -25.52 -6.79
CA ASN A 298 -16.10 -25.87 -8.06
C ASN A 298 -17.60 -25.58 -7.98
N SER A 299 -18.15 -25.01 -9.06
CA SER A 299 -19.58 -24.85 -9.27
C SER A 299 -20.29 -26.20 -9.39
#